data_AF-A0A1Q8A2Y0-F1
#
_entry.id   AF-A0A1Q8A2Y0-F1
#
_cell.length_a   1.000
_cell.length_b   1.000
_cell.length_c   1.000
_cell.angle_alpha   90.00
_cell.angle_beta   90.00
_cell.angle_gamma   90.00
#
_symmetry.space_group_name_H-M   'P 1'
#
loop_
_entity.id
_entity.type
_entity.pdbx_description
1 polymer ?
#
loop_
_entity_poly.entity_id
_entity_poly.type
_entity_poly.pdbx_seq_one_letter_code
_entity_poly.pdbx_strand_id
1 'polypeptide(L)'
;MRITTAILLCLLFAIAGWSQTTTTQTVYRESTNIVDDSGNLLVIDTGFTYTATVTTATPGGFFPRGARGTPHTRLILMHTAGAPQTLEFDGGFELVGVGTQAIYAVVTTLTTTTSGTTSAQRLIAIVGNQALPANVSGFPGLAVTSSHVRLGGGDTLSIITPAIRATSTTAATPRQAQIVRFNGTTFAVLNSGPLPL
;
A
#
# COMPACT_ATOMS: atom_id res chain seq x y z
N MET A 1 -36.26 -52.94 22.02
CA MET A 1 -34.92 -52.37 22.32
C MET A 1 -34.13 -51.95 21.06
N ARG A 2 -34.78 -51.54 19.95
CA ARG A 2 -34.08 -51.13 18.71
C ARG A 2 -34.17 -49.62 18.40
N ILE A 3 -35.05 -48.89 19.10
CA ILE A 3 -35.29 -47.46 18.87
C ILE A 3 -34.36 -46.58 19.72
N THR A 4 -34.04 -47.02 20.95
CA THR A 4 -33.13 -46.30 21.85
C THR A 4 -31.68 -46.27 21.34
N THR A 5 -31.23 -47.30 20.63
CA THR A 5 -29.88 -47.35 20.03
C THR A 5 -29.74 -46.40 18.84
N ALA A 6 -30.80 -46.18 18.06
CA ALA A 6 -30.79 -45.26 16.92
C ALA A 6 -30.77 -43.79 17.37
N ILE A 7 -31.48 -43.45 18.45
CA ILE A 7 -31.49 -42.10 19.02
C ILE A 7 -30.13 -41.78 19.67
N LEU A 8 -29.51 -42.74 20.35
CA LEU A 8 -28.17 -42.56 20.93
C LEU A 8 -27.10 -42.35 19.84
N LEU A 9 -27.22 -43.05 18.70
CA LEU A 9 -26.31 -42.91 17.57
C LEU A 9 -26.48 -41.55 16.85
N CYS A 10 -27.70 -41.05 16.72
CA CYS A 10 -27.95 -39.71 16.16
C CYS A 10 -27.45 -38.58 17.08
N LEU A 11 -27.46 -38.75 18.41
CA LEU A 11 -26.87 -37.78 19.34
C LEU A 11 -25.33 -37.79 19.33
N LEU A 12 -24.70 -38.93 19.01
CA LEU A 12 -23.23 -39.03 18.86
C LEU A 12 -22.70 -38.39 17.58
N PHE A 13 -23.56 -38.13 16.58
CA PHE A 13 -23.21 -37.44 15.34
C PHE A 13 -23.46 -35.93 15.36
N ALA A 14 -23.94 -35.36 16.48
CA ALA A 14 -23.91 -33.91 16.70
C ALA A 14 -22.49 -33.47 17.05
N ILE A 15 -21.56 -33.68 16.11
CA ILE A 15 -20.24 -33.08 16.14
C ILE A 15 -20.52 -31.58 16.06
N ALA A 16 -20.32 -30.86 17.15
CA ALA A 16 -20.33 -29.41 17.14
C ALA A 16 -19.33 -28.98 16.07
N GLY A 17 -19.82 -28.52 14.91
CA GLY A 17 -18.97 -28.01 13.86
C GLY A 17 -18.16 -26.87 14.44
N TRP A 18 -16.84 -26.99 14.42
CA TRP A 18 -15.98 -25.92 14.88
C TRP A 18 -16.21 -24.74 13.93
N SER A 19 -16.93 -23.73 14.38
CA SER A 19 -17.12 -22.53 13.60
C SER A 19 -15.76 -21.82 13.48
N GLN A 20 -15.29 -21.68 12.24
CA GLN A 20 -14.22 -20.77 11.88
C GLN A 20 -14.85 -19.43 11.50
N THR A 21 -14.38 -18.35 12.12
CA THR A 21 -14.73 -16.99 11.72
C THR A 21 -13.48 -16.32 11.17
N THR A 22 -13.53 -15.88 9.92
CA THR A 22 -12.50 -14.99 9.37
C THR A 22 -12.78 -13.59 9.87
N THR A 23 -11.76 -12.94 10.40
CA THR A 23 -11.89 -11.58 10.93
C THR A 23 -10.70 -10.76 10.44
N THR A 24 -10.99 -9.51 10.04
CA THR A 24 -10.03 -8.57 9.46
C THR A 24 -9.99 -7.32 10.33
N GLN A 25 -8.79 -6.85 10.68
CA GLN A 25 -8.59 -5.60 11.42
C GLN A 25 -7.47 -4.78 10.78
N THR A 26 -7.73 -3.50 10.65
CA THR A 26 -6.74 -2.49 10.24
C THR A 26 -6.18 -1.80 11.48
N VAL A 27 -4.85 -1.65 11.54
CA VAL A 27 -4.15 -0.94 12.62
C VAL A 27 -3.20 0.10 12.02
N TYR A 28 -3.47 1.38 12.27
CA TYR A 28 -2.57 2.49 11.93
C TYR A 28 -1.49 2.64 13.01
N ARG A 29 -0.26 2.87 12.58
CA ARG A 29 0.92 2.90 13.46
C ARG A 29 1.68 4.22 13.39
N GLU A 30 1.74 4.80 12.21
CA GLU A 30 2.48 6.02 11.95
C GLU A 30 1.56 7.02 11.24
N SER A 31 1.82 8.30 11.48
CA SER A 31 1.11 9.40 10.84
C SER A 31 2.13 10.42 10.40
N THR A 32 2.02 10.87 9.16
CA THR A 32 2.82 11.96 8.60
C THR A 32 1.89 12.99 8.01
N ASN A 33 2.31 14.25 8.02
CA ASN A 33 1.53 15.32 7.43
C ASN A 33 2.42 16.26 6.62
N ILE A 34 1.82 16.88 5.61
CA ILE A 34 2.49 17.86 4.76
C ILE A 34 1.47 18.82 4.17
N VAL A 35 1.91 20.06 3.92
CA VAL A 35 1.10 21.10 3.27
C VAL A 35 1.60 21.29 1.84
N ASP A 36 0.68 21.30 0.88
CA ASP A 36 1.03 21.57 -0.52
C ASP A 36 1.26 23.07 -0.79
N ASP A 37 1.72 23.40 -2.01
CA ASP A 37 1.97 24.79 -2.43
C ASP A 37 0.68 25.65 -2.45
N SER A 38 -0.49 25.02 -2.50
CA SER A 38 -1.81 25.69 -2.43
C SER A 38 -2.33 25.86 -1.00
N GLY A 39 -1.61 25.39 0.02
CA GLY A 39 -2.00 25.47 1.43
C GLY A 39 -2.94 24.35 1.89
N ASN A 40 -3.17 23.31 1.08
CA ASN A 40 -3.95 22.15 1.49
C ASN A 40 -3.11 21.22 2.37
N LEU A 41 -3.68 20.70 3.45
CA LEU A 41 -3.03 19.75 4.34
C LEU A 41 -3.35 18.31 3.90
N LEU A 42 -2.32 17.52 3.67
CA LEU A 42 -2.43 16.07 3.52
C LEU A 42 -1.90 15.39 4.78
N VAL A 43 -2.71 14.49 5.35
CA VAL A 43 -2.30 13.56 6.40
C VAL A 43 -2.30 12.16 5.82
N ILE A 44 -1.25 11.41 6.11
CA ILE A 44 -1.02 10.04 5.66
C ILE A 44 -0.85 9.18 6.91
N ASP A 45 -1.87 8.40 7.26
CA ASP A 45 -1.77 7.40 8.32
C ASP A 45 -1.44 6.05 7.71
N THR A 46 -0.27 5.52 8.03
CA THR A 46 0.20 4.23 7.52
C THR A 46 0.01 3.14 8.56
N GLY A 47 -0.35 1.96 8.09
CA GLY A 47 -0.72 0.83 8.92
C GLY A 47 -0.67 -0.49 8.18
N PHE A 48 -1.25 -1.50 8.83
CA PHE A 48 -1.39 -2.83 8.27
C PHE A 48 -2.78 -3.37 8.51
N THR A 49 -3.31 -4.05 7.51
CA THR A 49 -4.53 -4.85 7.60
C THR A 49 -4.14 -6.29 7.84
N TYR A 50 -4.65 -6.86 8.93
CA TYR A 50 -4.43 -8.25 9.32
C TYR A 50 -5.72 -9.03 9.09
N THR A 51 -5.62 -10.11 8.31
CA THR A 51 -6.72 -11.06 8.14
C THR A 51 -6.33 -12.37 8.78
N ALA A 52 -7.22 -12.91 9.61
CA ALA A 52 -7.00 -14.19 10.22
C ALA A 52 -8.28 -14.97 10.46
N THR A 53 -8.14 -16.30 10.54
CA THR A 53 -9.26 -17.18 10.84
C THR A 53 -9.16 -17.66 12.27
N VAL A 54 -10.11 -17.26 13.11
CA VAL A 54 -10.19 -17.64 14.51
C VAL A 54 -11.15 -18.83 14.62
N THR A 55 -10.72 -19.89 15.32
CA THR A 55 -11.61 -20.97 15.75
C THR A 55 -12.13 -20.65 17.15
N THR A 56 -13.38 -21.01 17.40
CA THR A 56 -14.08 -20.86 18.70
C THR A 56 -13.33 -21.42 19.92
N ALA A 57 -12.29 -22.24 19.72
CA ALA A 57 -11.47 -22.85 20.77
C ALA A 57 -10.24 -22.02 21.21
N THR A 58 -9.99 -20.82 20.68
CA THR A 58 -8.80 -20.03 21.04
C THR A 58 -9.15 -18.84 21.95
N PRO A 59 -8.98 -18.93 23.28
CA PRO A 59 -9.19 -17.81 24.18
C PRO A 59 -7.92 -16.95 24.20
N GLY A 60 -7.89 -15.87 23.42
CA GLY A 60 -6.85 -14.86 23.56
C GLY A 60 -6.47 -14.15 22.25
N GLY A 61 -6.92 -12.91 22.11
CA GLY A 61 -6.31 -11.89 21.24
C GLY A 61 -6.54 -12.05 19.74
N PHE A 62 -6.94 -10.96 19.08
CA PHE A 62 -7.13 -10.86 17.63
C PHE A 62 -5.82 -11.00 16.80
N PHE A 63 -4.65 -11.10 17.44
CA PHE A 63 -3.37 -11.26 16.73
C PHE A 63 -2.93 -12.72 16.71
N PRO A 64 -3.40 -13.55 15.76
CA PRO A 64 -2.88 -14.90 15.65
C PRO A 64 -1.42 -14.83 15.30
N ARG A 65 -0.67 -15.64 16.03
CA ARG A 65 0.75 -15.91 15.82
C ARG A 65 0.92 -16.37 14.36
N GLY A 66 1.42 -15.49 13.48
CA GLY A 66 1.62 -15.78 12.05
C GLY A 66 0.73 -15.00 11.07
N ALA A 67 -0.15 -14.11 11.52
CA ALA A 67 -0.90 -13.22 10.63
C ALA A 67 0.05 -12.31 9.83
N ARG A 68 0.01 -12.40 8.50
CA ARG A 68 0.74 -11.49 7.61
C ARG A 68 -0.13 -10.25 7.39
N GLY A 69 0.34 -9.11 7.89
CA GLY A 69 -0.29 -7.82 7.61
C GLY A 69 0.01 -7.37 6.19
N THR A 70 -0.98 -6.87 5.47
CA THR A 70 -0.80 -6.16 4.20
C THR A 70 -0.75 -4.65 4.47
N PRO A 71 0.15 -3.88 3.84
CA PRO A 71 0.20 -2.43 4.00
C PRO A 71 -1.15 -1.80 3.68
N HIS A 72 -1.56 -0.85 4.51
CA HIS A 72 -2.82 -0.13 4.35
C HIS A 72 -2.61 1.32 4.79
N THR A 73 -3.16 2.26 4.02
CA THR A 73 -2.94 3.69 4.24
C THR A 73 -4.26 4.44 4.20
N ARG A 74 -4.48 5.29 5.19
CA ARG A 74 -5.56 6.29 5.17
C ARG A 74 -4.99 7.62 4.74
N LEU A 75 -5.55 8.20 3.68
CA LEU A 75 -5.26 9.56 3.28
C LEU A 75 -6.39 10.48 3.74
N ILE A 76 -6.01 11.58 4.38
CA ILE A 76 -6.93 12.64 4.76
C ILE A 76 -6.45 13.93 4.09
N LEU A 77 -7.24 14.45 3.16
CA LEU A 77 -6.98 15.71 2.48
C LEU A 77 -7.91 16.78 3.03
N MET A 78 -7.33 17.82 3.63
CA MET A 78 -8.04 18.98 4.13
C MET A 78 -7.70 20.19 3.26
N HIS A 79 -8.70 20.66 2.54
CA HIS A 79 -8.59 21.90 1.78
C HIS A 79 -8.71 23.12 2.71
N THR A 80 -8.31 24.30 2.21
CA THR A 80 -8.45 25.57 2.95
C THR A 80 -9.92 25.94 3.25
N ALA A 81 -10.88 25.35 2.52
CA ALA A 81 -12.30 25.46 2.77
C ALA A 81 -13.01 24.13 2.47
N GLY A 82 -14.06 23.82 3.24
CA GLY A 82 -14.88 22.60 3.07
C GLY A 82 -14.54 21.50 4.07
N ALA A 83 -15.20 20.34 3.91
CA ALA A 83 -14.98 19.19 4.77
C ALA A 83 -13.74 18.39 4.34
N PRO A 84 -12.97 17.81 5.28
CA PRO A 84 -11.88 16.91 4.95
C PRO A 84 -12.36 15.70 4.15
N GLN A 85 -11.61 15.32 3.12
CA GLN A 85 -11.79 14.06 2.40
C GLN A 85 -10.96 12.99 3.07
N THR A 86 -11.56 11.85 3.38
CA THR A 86 -10.86 10.70 3.96
C THR A 86 -11.10 9.48 3.08
N LEU A 87 -10.03 8.84 2.61
CA LEU A 87 -10.10 7.61 1.83
C LEU A 87 -9.03 6.61 2.29
N GLU A 88 -9.42 5.34 2.26
CA GLU A 88 -8.58 4.20 2.59
C GLU A 88 -8.02 3.58 1.32
N PHE A 89 -6.75 3.18 1.37
CA PHE A 89 -6.05 2.56 0.25
C PHE A 89 -5.29 1.33 0.69
N ASP A 90 -5.39 0.27 -0.11
CA ASP A 90 -4.52 -0.89 0.02
C ASP A 90 -3.15 -0.55 -0.59
N GLY A 91 -2.12 -0.54 0.25
CA GLY A 91 -0.77 -0.16 -0.10
C GLY A 91 -0.10 0.73 0.94
N GLY A 92 1.23 0.77 0.88
CA GLY A 92 2.05 1.70 1.67
C GLY A 92 2.39 2.93 0.85
N PHE A 93 2.23 4.11 1.43
CA PHE A 93 2.57 5.38 0.79
C PHE A 93 3.83 5.94 1.45
N GLU A 94 4.85 6.21 0.63
CA GLU A 94 6.08 6.87 1.04
C GLU A 94 6.15 8.24 0.40
N LEU A 95 6.17 9.29 1.22
CA LEU A 95 6.22 10.66 0.76
C LEU A 95 7.59 10.98 0.14
N VAL A 96 7.60 11.54 -1.07
CA VAL A 96 8.81 11.99 -1.77
C VAL A 96 9.06 13.48 -1.53
N GLY A 97 7.99 14.29 -1.59
CA GLY A 97 8.08 15.74 -1.41
C GLY A 97 6.90 16.49 -2.01
N VAL A 98 6.96 17.83 -1.97
CA VAL A 98 5.95 18.75 -2.47
C VAL A 98 6.51 19.55 -3.64
N GLY A 99 5.93 19.38 -4.82
CA GLY A 99 6.19 20.25 -5.96
C GLY A 99 5.27 21.46 -5.97
N THR A 100 5.39 22.25 -7.03
CA THR A 100 4.53 23.42 -7.27
C THR A 100 3.12 23.03 -7.71
N GLN A 101 2.91 21.79 -8.19
CA GLN A 101 1.61 21.35 -8.70
C GLN A 101 0.96 20.23 -7.87
N ALA A 102 1.75 19.45 -7.14
CA ALA A 102 1.25 18.27 -6.44
C ALA A 102 2.19 17.82 -5.32
N ILE A 103 1.64 17.01 -4.42
CA ILE A 103 2.42 16.21 -3.49
C ILE A 103 2.79 14.90 -4.18
N TYR A 104 4.05 14.51 -4.11
CA TYR A 104 4.55 13.27 -4.72
C TYR A 104 4.79 12.19 -3.68
N ALA A 105 4.35 10.99 -3.99
CA ALA A 105 4.56 9.81 -3.16
C ALA A 105 4.86 8.58 -4.02
N VAL A 106 5.62 7.63 -3.47
CA VAL A 106 5.73 6.29 -4.03
C VAL A 106 4.75 5.39 -3.30
N VAL A 107 3.83 4.79 -4.04
CA VAL A 107 2.90 3.79 -3.51
C VAL A 107 3.44 2.41 -3.81
N THR A 108 3.49 1.57 -2.77
CA THR A 108 3.80 0.15 -2.89
C THR A 108 2.54 -0.65 -2.61
N THR A 109 2.03 -1.36 -3.62
CA THR A 109 0.88 -2.27 -3.47
C THR A 109 1.34 -3.72 -3.51
N LEU A 110 0.71 -4.56 -2.70
CA LEU A 110 1.00 -6.00 -2.67
C LEU A 110 -0.19 -6.77 -3.27
N THR A 111 0.10 -7.63 -4.23
CA THR A 111 -0.88 -8.56 -4.79
C THR A 111 -0.50 -9.97 -4.37
N THR A 112 -1.36 -10.61 -3.56
CA THR A 112 -1.14 -11.99 -3.14
C THR A 112 -2.03 -12.92 -3.96
N THR A 113 -1.40 -13.89 -4.62
CA THR A 113 -2.06 -14.96 -5.37
C THR A 113 -1.67 -16.31 -4.77
N THR A 114 -2.28 -17.41 -5.25
CA THR A 114 -1.91 -18.78 -4.83
C THR A 114 -0.45 -19.12 -5.13
N SER A 115 0.18 -18.46 -6.11
CA SER A 115 1.56 -18.69 -6.51
C SER A 115 2.57 -17.81 -5.79
N GLY A 116 2.13 -16.86 -4.95
CA GLY A 116 3.01 -15.98 -4.19
C GLY A 116 2.50 -14.53 -4.08
N THR A 117 3.29 -13.70 -3.39
CA THR A 117 3.04 -12.26 -3.24
C THR A 117 3.95 -11.48 -4.18
N THR A 118 3.37 -10.65 -5.03
CA THR A 118 4.10 -9.68 -5.87
C THR A 118 3.92 -8.28 -5.31
N SER A 119 4.89 -7.42 -5.58
CA SER A 119 4.87 -6.01 -5.19
C SER A 119 4.94 -5.16 -6.45
N ALA A 120 4.08 -4.15 -6.54
CA ALA A 120 4.15 -3.12 -7.57
C ALA A 120 4.42 -1.77 -6.92
N GLN A 121 5.29 -0.98 -7.55
CA GLN A 121 5.59 0.38 -7.09
C GLN A 121 5.18 1.39 -8.15
N ARG A 122 4.59 2.51 -7.70
CA ARG A 122 4.17 3.59 -8.58
C ARG A 122 4.47 4.93 -7.94
N LEU A 123 5.16 5.79 -8.66
CA LEU A 123 5.19 7.21 -8.34
C LEU A 123 3.81 7.80 -8.66
N ILE A 124 3.21 8.50 -7.72
CA ILE A 124 1.93 9.18 -7.90
C ILE A 124 2.04 10.68 -7.62
N ALA A 125 1.13 11.44 -8.20
CA ALA A 125 0.89 12.84 -7.86
C ALA A 125 -0.48 12.97 -7.18
N ILE A 126 -0.49 13.52 -5.98
CA ILE A 126 -1.70 13.89 -5.24
C ILE A 126 -1.90 15.39 -5.47
N VAL A 127 -2.87 15.71 -6.33
CA VAL A 127 -3.19 17.10 -6.65
C VAL A 127 -4.17 17.62 -5.59
N GLY A 128 -3.70 18.48 -4.69
CA GLY A 128 -4.48 18.90 -3.53
C GLY A 128 -5.75 19.70 -3.85
N ASN A 129 -5.89 20.24 -5.06
CA ASN A 129 -7.11 20.92 -5.53
C ASN A 129 -8.09 19.97 -6.25
N GLN A 130 -7.82 18.66 -6.24
CA GLN A 130 -8.70 17.64 -6.80
C GLN A 130 -9.17 16.69 -5.70
N ALA A 131 -10.33 16.05 -5.93
CA ALA A 131 -10.81 15.04 -5.02
C ALA A 131 -9.88 13.81 -5.04
N LEU A 132 -9.67 13.20 -3.88
CA LEU A 132 -8.94 11.93 -3.79
C LEU A 132 -9.69 10.85 -4.61
N PRO A 133 -9.00 10.11 -5.48
CA PRO A 133 -9.61 9.04 -6.27
C PRO A 133 -9.95 7.83 -5.40
N ALA A 134 -10.98 7.08 -5.79
CA ALA A 134 -11.41 5.89 -5.05
C ALA A 134 -10.37 4.75 -5.00
N ASN A 135 -9.37 4.75 -5.90
CA ASN A 135 -8.33 3.72 -6.00
C ASN A 135 -6.98 4.34 -6.37
N VAL A 136 -5.89 3.65 -6.03
CA VAL A 136 -4.49 4.08 -6.33
C VAL A 136 -4.24 4.31 -7.83
N SER A 137 -4.94 3.57 -8.71
CA SER A 137 -4.84 3.73 -10.17
C SER A 137 -5.41 5.06 -10.68
N GLY A 138 -6.30 5.70 -9.92
CA GLY A 138 -6.92 6.96 -10.28
C GLY A 138 -6.01 8.19 -10.13
N PHE A 139 -4.92 8.07 -9.38
CA PHE A 139 -3.91 9.13 -9.34
C PHE A 139 -3.19 9.24 -10.69
N PRO A 140 -2.77 10.43 -11.12
CA PRO A 140 -1.68 10.52 -12.08
C PRO A 140 -0.45 9.80 -11.55
N GLY A 141 0.16 8.94 -12.36
CA GLY A 141 1.28 8.15 -11.87
C GLY A 141 2.08 7.44 -12.93
N LEU A 142 3.29 7.04 -12.55
CA LEU A 142 4.27 6.36 -13.37
C LEU A 142 4.73 5.09 -12.64
N ALA A 143 4.74 3.96 -13.33
CA ALA A 143 5.30 2.73 -12.78
C ALA A 143 6.80 2.92 -12.53
N VAL A 144 7.25 2.54 -11.33
CA VAL A 144 8.66 2.59 -10.96
C VAL A 144 9.09 1.22 -10.46
N THR A 145 10.35 0.89 -10.70
CA THR A 145 10.95 -0.35 -10.21
C THR A 145 11.83 -0.11 -8.98
N SER A 146 11.70 1.06 -8.33
CA SER A 146 12.49 1.42 -7.14
C SER A 146 11.83 2.44 -6.22
N SER A 147 12.31 2.47 -4.98
CA SER A 147 12.06 3.53 -3.99
C SER A 147 13.05 4.71 -4.06
N HIS A 148 14.01 4.73 -4.99
CA HIS A 148 14.95 5.86 -5.08
C HIS A 148 14.36 6.94 -5.99
N VAL A 149 13.29 7.56 -5.49
CA VAL A 149 12.68 8.74 -6.11
C VAL A 149 13.03 9.94 -5.26
N ARG A 150 13.48 11.02 -5.90
CA ARG A 150 13.76 12.29 -5.24
C ARG A 150 13.14 13.43 -6.02
N LEU A 151 12.55 14.37 -5.29
CA LEU A 151 12.08 15.63 -5.85
C LEU A 151 13.29 16.56 -6.07
N GLY A 152 13.40 17.09 -7.28
CA GLY A 152 14.32 18.16 -7.65
C GLY A 152 13.65 19.53 -7.54
N GLY A 153 14.04 20.46 -8.41
CA GLY A 153 13.40 21.77 -8.47
C GLY A 153 12.01 21.72 -9.14
N GLY A 154 11.03 22.33 -8.49
CA GLY A 154 9.64 22.37 -8.95
C GLY A 154 9.02 20.96 -9.03
N ASP A 155 8.42 20.63 -10.18
CA ASP A 155 7.73 19.37 -10.42
C ASP A 155 8.60 18.29 -11.12
N THR A 156 9.93 18.42 -11.01
CA THR A 156 10.89 17.51 -11.64
C THR A 156 11.39 16.48 -10.64
N LEU A 157 11.36 15.19 -10.98
CA LEU A 157 11.80 14.10 -10.12
C LEU A 157 12.89 13.26 -10.80
N SER A 158 13.85 12.82 -10.00
CA SER A 158 14.81 11.79 -10.41
C SER A 158 14.36 10.43 -9.90
N ILE A 159 14.43 9.41 -10.74
CA ILE A 159 14.14 8.02 -10.42
C ILE A 159 15.39 7.22 -10.75
N ILE A 160 15.89 6.43 -9.80
CA ILE A 160 17.08 5.59 -10.00
C ILE A 160 16.75 4.15 -9.69
N THR A 161 16.81 3.26 -10.67
CA THR A 161 16.70 1.82 -10.42
C THR A 161 17.97 1.36 -9.69
N PRO A 162 17.86 0.82 -8.46
CA PRO A 162 19.02 0.44 -7.68
C PRO A 162 19.58 -0.88 -8.20
N ALA A 163 20.91 -0.91 -8.38
CA ALA A 163 21.69 -2.12 -8.31
C ALA A 163 23.15 -1.75 -8.00
N ILE A 164 23.49 -1.68 -6.70
CA ILE A 164 24.87 -1.92 -6.26
C ILE A 164 24.77 -2.93 -5.11
N ARG A 165 24.67 -4.21 -5.45
CA ARG A 165 25.02 -5.30 -4.54
C ARG A 165 26.24 -6.00 -5.13
N ALA A 166 27.41 -5.41 -4.90
CA ALA A 166 28.68 -6.03 -5.26
C ALA A 166 29.10 -7.04 -4.17
N THR A 167 28.37 -8.15 -4.07
CA THR A 167 28.84 -9.34 -3.35
C THR A 167 28.47 -10.57 -4.17
N SER A 168 29.45 -11.03 -4.97
CA SER A 168 29.52 -12.29 -5.73
C SER A 168 28.48 -12.58 -6.83
N THR A 169 29.01 -12.74 -8.05
CA THR A 169 28.66 -13.68 -9.15
C THR A 169 27.24 -13.77 -9.72
N THR A 170 26.27 -12.99 -9.26
CA THR A 170 24.94 -12.95 -9.91
C THR A 170 24.88 -11.76 -10.86
N ALA A 171 24.45 -11.97 -12.11
CA ALA A 171 24.36 -10.94 -13.15
C ALA A 171 23.75 -9.64 -12.59
N ALA A 172 24.53 -8.57 -12.57
CA ALA A 172 24.08 -7.28 -12.06
C ALA A 172 22.97 -6.75 -12.98
N THR A 173 21.80 -6.46 -12.43
CA THR A 173 20.75 -5.77 -13.19
C THR A 173 21.27 -4.37 -13.57
N PRO A 174 21.15 -3.93 -14.83
CA PRO A 174 21.62 -2.62 -15.24
C PRO A 174 20.96 -1.50 -14.41
N ARG A 175 21.78 -0.62 -13.84
CA ARG A 175 21.28 0.60 -13.22
C ARG A 175 20.70 1.51 -14.30
N GLN A 176 19.54 2.08 -14.03
CA GLN A 176 18.87 3.02 -14.93
C GLN A 176 18.54 4.29 -14.14
N ALA A 177 18.71 5.44 -14.77
CA ALA A 177 18.25 6.71 -14.26
C ALA A 177 17.18 7.28 -15.20
N GLN A 178 16.19 7.92 -14.62
CA GLN A 178 15.19 8.69 -15.34
C GLN A 178 15.00 10.03 -14.64
N ILE A 179 14.85 11.07 -15.45
CA ILE A 179 14.36 12.37 -15.01
C ILE A 179 12.97 12.51 -15.60
N VAL A 180 11.99 12.73 -14.73
CA VAL A 180 10.60 12.90 -15.09
C VAL A 180 10.11 14.25 -14.60
N ARG A 181 9.09 14.79 -15.25
CA ARG A 181 8.41 15.99 -14.79
C ARG A 181 6.90 15.79 -14.80
N PHE A 182 6.25 16.20 -13.72
CA PHE A 182 4.80 16.30 -13.71
C PHE A 182 4.38 17.61 -14.39
N ASN A 183 3.38 17.53 -15.27
CA ASN A 183 2.88 18.69 -16.04
C ASN A 183 1.48 19.15 -15.58
N GLY A 184 1.00 18.65 -14.45
CA GLY A 184 -0.33 18.91 -13.90
C GLY A 184 -1.32 17.78 -14.14
N THR A 185 -1.02 16.88 -15.08
CA THR A 185 -1.91 15.75 -15.42
C THR A 185 -1.19 14.42 -15.55
N THR A 186 0.04 14.40 -16.04
CA THR A 186 0.83 13.18 -16.27
C THR A 186 2.32 13.41 -15.99
N PHE A 187 3.05 12.31 -15.85
CA PHE A 187 4.52 12.33 -15.78
C PHE A 187 5.10 12.17 -17.19
N ALA A 188 5.86 13.17 -17.63
CA ALA A 188 6.65 13.12 -18.86
C ALA A 188 8.09 12.71 -18.54
N VAL A 189 8.62 11.73 -19.27
CA VAL A 189 10.05 11.39 -19.20
C VAL A 189 10.82 12.46 -19.98
N LEU A 190 11.66 13.22 -19.27
CA LEU A 190 12.52 14.24 -19.88
C LEU A 190 13.82 13.64 -20.38
N ASN A 191 14.38 12.70 -19.62
CA ASN A 191 15.60 12.00 -19.98
C ASN A 191 15.63 10.62 -19.30
N SER A 192 16.29 9.66 -19.94
CA SER A 192 16.55 8.34 -19.37
C SER A 192 17.82 7.75 -19.92
N GLY A 193 18.56 7.03 -19.09
CA GLY A 193 19.76 6.34 -19.56
C GLY A 193 20.35 5.41 -18.52
N PRO A 194 21.25 4.51 -18.97
CA PRO A 194 21.96 3.62 -18.07
C PRO A 194 22.91 4.42 -17.17
N LEU A 195 23.09 3.95 -15.94
CA LEU A 195 24.16 4.39 -15.06
C LEU A 195 25.30 3.34 -15.06
N PRO A 196 26.55 3.75 -14.83
CA PRO A 196 27.65 2.81 -14.60
C PRO A 196 27.33 1.87 -13.43
N LEU A 197 27.71 0.60 -13.59
CA LEU A 197 27.63 -0.40 -12.52
C LEU A 197 28.63 -0.10 -11.40
#